data_AF-A0A3C0G6T4-F1
#
_entry.id   AF-A0A3C0G6T4-F1
#
_cell.length_a   1.000
_cell.length_b   1.000
_cell.length_c   1.000
_cell.angle_alpha   90.00
_cell.angle_beta   90.00
_cell.angle_gamma   90.00
#
_symmetry.space_group_name_H-M   'P 1'
#
loop_
_entity.id
_entity.type
_entity.pdbx_description
1 polymer ?
#
loop_
_entity_poly.entity_id
_entity_poly.type
_entity_poly.pdbx_seq_one_letter_code
_entity_poly.pdbx_strand_id
1 'polypeptide(L)'
;VFVSDEEEQSDVEYPTVANFMTWYQMQRMGSVFMASVVNQDPSTSLCSYPPSIIDVGNRYMDATGLLGGTIVDICDEDWAPGVTDATQSIDPYESLKLTHLPEDVDDIRVFVNGALSHDWYYSLTDNTVYFTVIPSAGDLVEIGYLYIPEPEDTGDTGQ
;
A
#
# COMPACT_ATOMS: atom_id res chain seq x y z
N VAL A 1 9.64 2.22 -2.53
CA VAL A 1 10.12 1.35 -3.64
C VAL A 1 11.48 0.79 -3.26
N PHE A 2 11.59 -0.52 -3.16
CA PHE A 2 12.86 -1.25 -2.96
C PHE A 2 13.15 -2.00 -4.26
N VAL A 3 14.40 -1.97 -4.72
CA VAL A 3 14.85 -2.65 -5.94
C VAL A 3 16.02 -3.51 -5.53
N SER A 4 15.95 -4.81 -5.83
CA SER A 4 17.01 -5.78 -5.58
C SER A 4 17.32 -6.51 -6.87
N ASP A 5 18.58 -6.56 -7.23
CA ASP A 5 19.16 -7.48 -8.22
C ASP A 5 19.80 -8.72 -7.55
N GLU A 6 19.94 -8.71 -6.22
CA GLU A 6 20.37 -9.85 -5.41
C GLU A 6 19.25 -10.90 -5.33
N GLU A 7 19.60 -12.10 -5.78
CA GLU A 7 18.77 -13.30 -5.84
C GLU A 7 17.96 -13.55 -4.56
N GLU A 8 16.65 -13.79 -4.72
CA GLU A 8 15.87 -14.63 -3.82
C GLU A 8 16.34 -16.09 -3.94
N GLN A 9 17.66 -16.35 -3.99
CA GLN A 9 18.36 -17.62 -3.86
C GLN A 9 19.37 -17.55 -2.70
N SER A 10 19.26 -16.57 -1.79
CA SER A 10 19.97 -16.68 -0.53
C SER A 10 19.35 -17.81 0.29
N ASP A 11 19.74 -19.05 -0.03
CA ASP A 11 19.31 -20.26 0.64
C ASP A 11 19.78 -20.29 2.10
N VAL A 12 20.66 -19.35 2.47
CA VAL A 12 21.18 -19.17 3.82
C VAL A 12 20.21 -18.35 4.68
N GLU A 13 19.82 -17.15 4.24
CA GLU A 13 18.94 -16.25 4.99
C GLU A 13 17.46 -16.56 4.75
N TYR A 14 17.09 -16.85 3.50
CA TYR A 14 15.73 -17.19 3.10
C TYR A 14 15.75 -18.51 2.29
N PRO A 15 15.79 -19.68 2.97
CA PRO A 15 15.81 -20.99 2.30
C PRO A 15 14.60 -21.28 1.41
N THR A 16 13.50 -20.55 1.59
CA THR A 16 12.25 -20.76 0.84
C THR A 16 11.58 -19.42 0.59
N VAL A 17 10.77 -19.35 -0.48
CA VAL A 17 9.92 -18.20 -0.78
C VAL A 17 9.04 -17.83 0.41
N ALA A 18 8.48 -18.81 1.13
CA ALA A 18 7.64 -18.55 2.30
C ALA A 18 8.37 -17.82 3.44
N ASN A 19 9.66 -18.12 3.66
CA ASN A 19 10.48 -17.45 4.68
C ASN A 19 10.69 -15.99 4.32
N PHE A 20 11.05 -15.72 3.06
CA PHE A 20 11.16 -14.37 2.55
C PHE A 20 9.84 -13.61 2.63
N MET A 21 8.73 -14.23 2.20
CA MET A 21 7.40 -13.62 2.25
C MET A 21 6.98 -13.24 3.67
N THR A 22 7.30 -14.08 4.66
CA THR A 22 7.06 -13.76 6.07
C THR A 22 7.84 -12.51 6.50
N TRP A 23 9.13 -12.43 6.16
CA TRP A 23 9.94 -11.25 6.45
C TRP A 23 9.46 -10.00 5.70
N TYR A 24 9.13 -10.15 4.41
CA TYR A 24 8.75 -9.06 3.52
C TYR A 24 7.44 -8.43 3.98
N GLN A 25 6.43 -9.25 4.29
CA GLN A 25 5.16 -8.77 4.83
C GLN A 25 5.33 -8.02 6.16
N MET A 26 6.30 -8.38 7.01
CA MET A 26 6.54 -7.66 8.26
C MET A 26 7.07 -6.22 8.07
N GLN A 27 7.63 -5.85 6.92
CA GLN A 27 8.21 -4.52 6.71
C GLN A 27 7.18 -3.39 6.64
N ARG A 28 5.93 -3.71 6.30
CA ARG A 28 4.79 -2.77 6.17
C ARG A 28 3.49 -3.33 6.74
N MET A 29 3.57 -4.12 7.82
CA MET A 29 2.39 -4.70 8.47
C MET A 29 1.45 -5.47 7.49
N GLY A 30 2.04 -6.15 6.51
CA GLY A 30 1.33 -6.90 5.46
C GLY A 30 0.96 -6.09 4.22
N SER A 31 1.08 -4.76 4.27
CA SER A 31 0.75 -3.84 3.16
C SER A 31 1.91 -3.70 2.18
N VAL A 32 2.29 -4.82 1.55
CA VAL A 32 3.40 -4.89 0.60
C VAL A 32 2.93 -5.31 -0.78
N PHE A 33 3.49 -4.68 -1.80
CA PHE A 33 3.34 -5.07 -3.19
C PHE A 33 4.70 -5.49 -3.73
N MET A 34 4.69 -6.34 -4.75
CA MET A 34 5.90 -6.79 -5.40
C MET A 34 5.60 -6.90 -6.88
N ALA A 35 6.48 -6.33 -7.69
CA ALA A 35 6.56 -6.65 -9.10
C ALA A 35 7.95 -7.24 -9.38
N SER A 36 8.03 -8.17 -10.31
CA SER A 36 9.28 -8.81 -10.70
C SER A 36 9.54 -8.66 -12.18
N VAL A 37 10.71 -8.13 -12.52
CA VAL A 37 11.24 -8.12 -13.89
C VAL A 37 12.32 -9.19 -13.96
N VAL A 38 12.04 -10.30 -14.62
CA VAL A 38 12.91 -11.51 -14.56
C VAL A 38 13.00 -12.23 -15.89
N ASN A 39 14.03 -13.07 -16.04
CA ASN A 39 14.04 -14.10 -17.08
C ASN A 39 12.90 -15.08 -16.82
N GLN A 40 12.01 -15.25 -17.79
CA GLN A 40 10.97 -16.28 -17.74
C GLN A 40 11.43 -17.58 -18.39
N ASP A 41 10.59 -18.62 -18.31
CA ASP A 41 10.85 -19.91 -18.94
C ASP A 41 11.15 -19.74 -20.44
N PRO A 42 12.08 -20.52 -21.03
CA PRO A 42 12.42 -20.43 -22.45
C PRO A 42 11.23 -20.58 -23.40
N SER A 43 10.15 -21.23 -22.97
CA SER A 43 8.92 -21.40 -23.74
C SER A 43 7.98 -20.19 -23.70
N THR A 44 8.15 -19.28 -22.73
CA THR A 44 7.30 -18.09 -22.56
C THR A 44 8.07 -16.78 -22.71
N SER A 45 9.40 -16.81 -22.67
CA SER A 45 10.23 -15.60 -22.71
C SER A 45 10.14 -14.86 -24.04
N LEU A 46 10.20 -13.53 -23.95
CA LEU A 46 10.23 -12.63 -25.11
C LEU A 46 11.66 -12.40 -25.66
N CYS A 47 12.68 -12.93 -24.96
CA CYS A 47 14.07 -12.78 -25.37
C CYS A 47 14.35 -13.46 -26.72
N SER A 48 15.03 -12.73 -27.62
CA SER A 48 15.48 -13.28 -28.90
C SER A 48 16.40 -14.50 -28.73
N TYR A 49 17.16 -14.53 -27.64
CA TYR A 49 17.87 -15.70 -27.18
C TYR A 49 17.24 -16.16 -25.87
N PRO A 50 16.49 -17.28 -25.86
CA PRO A 50 15.84 -17.75 -24.65
C PRO A 50 16.85 -18.00 -23.53
N PRO A 51 16.54 -17.62 -22.27
CA PRO A 51 17.44 -17.81 -21.14
C PRO A 51 17.69 -19.29 -20.86
N SER A 52 18.74 -19.62 -20.10
CA SER A 52 18.90 -20.98 -19.60
C SER A 52 17.87 -21.25 -18.49
N ILE A 53 17.43 -22.49 -18.33
CA ILE A 53 16.50 -22.88 -17.24
C ILE A 53 17.02 -22.55 -15.85
N ILE A 54 18.35 -22.43 -15.68
CA ILE A 54 18.98 -22.08 -14.41
C ILE A 54 18.93 -20.58 -14.12
N ASP A 55 18.72 -19.76 -15.15
CA ASP A 55 18.67 -18.30 -15.04
C ASP A 55 17.23 -17.78 -14.91
N VAL A 56 16.24 -18.68 -14.89
CA VAL A 56 14.81 -18.35 -14.76
C VAL A 56 14.51 -17.92 -13.32
N GLY A 57 13.92 -16.75 -13.16
CA GLY A 57 13.62 -16.14 -11.85
C GLY A 57 12.40 -16.76 -11.13
N ASN A 58 12.34 -18.09 -11.02
CA ASN A 58 11.16 -18.81 -10.50
C ASN A 58 10.74 -18.33 -9.10
N ARG A 59 11.69 -18.11 -8.18
CA ARG A 59 11.37 -17.71 -6.80
C ARG A 59 10.79 -16.30 -6.71
N TYR A 60 11.24 -15.39 -7.59
CA TYR A 60 10.66 -14.06 -7.74
C TYR A 60 9.24 -14.11 -8.30
N MET A 61 9.02 -14.96 -9.31
CA MET A 61 7.68 -15.17 -9.89
C MET A 61 6.72 -15.76 -8.86
N ASP A 62 7.16 -16.74 -8.07
CA ASP A 62 6.37 -17.32 -6.97
C ASP A 62 6.05 -16.27 -5.90
N ALA A 63 7.04 -15.50 -5.43
CA ALA A 63 6.84 -14.45 -4.43
C ALA A 63 5.86 -13.36 -4.91
N THR A 64 6.02 -12.94 -6.17
CA THR A 64 5.15 -11.95 -6.82
C THR A 64 3.73 -12.48 -6.98
N GLY A 65 3.60 -13.75 -7.41
CA GLY A 65 2.31 -14.43 -7.54
C GLY A 65 1.56 -14.56 -6.22
N LEU A 66 2.27 -14.76 -5.09
CA LEU A 66 1.66 -14.80 -3.76
C LEU A 66 1.06 -13.47 -3.31
N LEU A 67 1.56 -12.35 -3.84
CA LEU A 67 1.03 -11.00 -3.57
C LEU A 67 0.05 -10.52 -4.64
N GLY A 68 -0.20 -11.32 -5.68
CA GLY A 68 -1.02 -10.92 -6.83
C GLY A 68 -0.40 -9.77 -7.64
N GLY A 69 0.91 -9.60 -7.57
CA GLY A 69 1.63 -8.53 -8.26
C GLY A 69 1.99 -8.87 -9.71
N THR A 70 2.69 -7.94 -10.36
CA THR A 70 2.98 -8.01 -11.80
C THR A 70 4.32 -8.69 -12.10
N ILE A 71 4.30 -9.71 -12.95
CA ILE A 71 5.51 -10.36 -13.48
C ILE A 71 5.73 -9.87 -14.92
N VAL A 72 6.92 -9.33 -15.19
CA VAL A 72 7.33 -8.82 -16.50
C VAL A 72 8.55 -9.61 -16.97
N ASP A 73 8.55 -10.03 -18.23
CA ASP A 73 9.75 -10.63 -18.84
C ASP A 73 10.82 -9.56 -19.04
N ILE A 74 12.06 -9.86 -18.70
CA ILE A 74 13.16 -8.91 -18.79
C ILE A 74 13.44 -8.44 -20.23
N CYS A 75 13.00 -9.15 -21.25
CA CYS A 75 13.13 -8.72 -22.64
C CYS A 75 11.89 -8.01 -23.18
N ASP A 76 10.86 -7.78 -22.34
CA ASP A 76 9.74 -6.92 -22.71
C ASP A 76 10.23 -5.47 -22.94
N GLU A 77 9.68 -4.79 -23.94
CA GLU A 77 9.97 -3.38 -24.22
C GLU A 77 9.17 -2.45 -23.30
N ASP A 78 8.11 -2.95 -22.65
CA ASP A 78 7.28 -2.19 -21.72
C ASP A 78 7.31 -2.78 -20.30
N TRP A 79 8.19 -2.22 -19.46
CA TRP A 79 8.21 -2.52 -18.02
C TRP A 79 7.31 -1.60 -17.20
N ALA A 80 6.59 -0.66 -17.82
CA ALA A 80 5.76 0.30 -17.11
C ALA A 80 4.72 -0.35 -16.19
N PRO A 81 4.08 -1.49 -16.54
CA PRO A 81 3.16 -2.17 -15.62
C PRO A 81 3.85 -2.61 -14.32
N GLY A 82 5.00 -3.27 -14.41
CA GLY A 82 5.76 -3.73 -13.24
C GLY A 82 6.31 -2.56 -12.41
N VAL A 83 6.80 -1.52 -13.06
CA VAL A 83 7.27 -0.31 -12.36
C VAL A 83 6.11 0.43 -11.72
N THR A 84 4.96 0.56 -12.38
CA THR A 84 3.76 1.20 -11.82
C THR A 84 3.26 0.45 -10.60
N ASP A 85 3.16 -0.88 -10.68
CA ASP A 85 2.76 -1.74 -9.56
C ASP A 85 3.74 -1.64 -8.38
N ALA A 86 5.05 -1.70 -8.64
CA ALA A 86 6.08 -1.50 -7.60
C ALA A 86 6.13 -0.07 -7.03
N THR A 87 5.58 0.92 -7.76
CA THR A 87 5.51 2.33 -7.36
C THR A 87 4.14 2.74 -6.86
N GLN A 88 3.16 1.82 -6.77
CA GLN A 88 1.95 2.05 -5.98
C GLN A 88 2.35 2.12 -4.51
N SER A 89 2.86 3.28 -4.12
CA SER A 89 2.94 3.72 -2.74
C SER A 89 1.50 3.88 -2.31
N ILE A 90 0.94 2.86 -1.68
CA ILE A 90 -0.06 3.15 -0.66
C ILE A 90 0.77 3.78 0.45
N ASP A 91 0.94 5.10 0.38
CA ASP A 91 1.28 5.84 1.56
C ASP A 91 0.14 5.53 2.53
N PRO A 92 0.41 4.81 3.63
CA PRO A 92 -0.65 4.55 4.58
C PRO A 92 -1.23 5.91 4.98
N TYR A 93 -2.55 5.97 5.10
CA TYR A 93 -3.19 7.17 5.63
C TYR A 93 -2.83 7.27 7.10
N GLU A 94 -1.74 7.97 7.39
CA GLU A 94 -1.28 8.29 8.76
C GLU A 94 -2.13 9.38 9.38
N SER A 95 -2.91 10.10 8.56
CA SER A 95 -3.85 11.09 9.02
C SER A 95 -5.01 11.31 8.05
N LEU A 96 -6.12 11.81 8.57
CA LEU A 96 -7.30 12.22 7.83
C LEU A 96 -7.70 13.64 8.24
N LYS A 97 -7.69 14.55 7.28
CA LYS A 97 -8.17 15.91 7.47
C LYS A 97 -9.70 15.92 7.48
N LEU A 98 -10.29 16.52 8.51
CA LEU A 98 -11.72 16.67 8.62
C LEU A 98 -12.21 17.78 7.69
N THR A 99 -13.39 17.59 7.11
CA THR A 99 -14.04 18.56 6.21
C THR A 99 -14.53 19.79 6.98
N HIS A 100 -15.05 19.58 8.19
CA HIS A 100 -15.54 20.64 9.08
C HIS A 100 -14.79 20.64 10.40
N LEU A 101 -14.82 21.77 11.11
CA LEU A 101 -14.30 21.84 12.46
C LEU A 101 -15.26 21.11 13.41
N PRO A 102 -14.77 20.17 14.24
CA PRO A 102 -15.59 19.53 15.25
C PRO A 102 -16.03 20.54 16.31
N GLU A 103 -17.26 20.41 16.80
CA GLU A 103 -17.81 21.23 17.89
C GLU A 103 -17.05 20.98 19.20
N ASP A 104 -16.83 19.70 19.52
CA ASP A 104 -16.00 19.25 20.64
C ASP A 104 -15.08 18.12 20.16
N VAL A 105 -13.82 18.16 20.61
CA VAL A 105 -12.82 17.13 20.31
C VAL A 105 -13.17 15.82 21.01
N ASP A 106 -13.79 15.88 22.18
CA ASP A 106 -14.17 14.71 22.97
C ASP A 106 -15.32 13.90 22.33
N ASP A 107 -15.99 14.46 21.31
CA ASP A 107 -17.05 13.81 20.54
C ASP A 107 -16.57 13.12 19.26
N ILE A 108 -15.30 13.29 18.89
CA ILE A 108 -14.72 12.59 17.74
C ILE A 108 -14.64 11.09 18.05
N ARG A 109 -15.17 10.26 17.14
CA ARG A 109 -15.10 8.80 17.21
C ARG A 109 -14.48 8.28 15.92
N VAL A 110 -13.42 7.48 16.07
CA VAL A 110 -12.76 6.80 14.95
C VAL A 110 -13.11 5.33 15.02
N PHE A 111 -13.55 4.77 13.90
CA PHE A 111 -13.81 3.35 13.73
C PHE A 111 -12.86 2.77 12.68
N VAL A 112 -12.31 1.60 12.97
CA VAL A 112 -11.52 0.81 12.01
C VAL A 112 -12.24 -0.51 11.82
N ASN A 113 -12.70 -0.79 10.60
CA ASN A 113 -13.54 -1.94 10.26
C ASN A 113 -14.78 -2.07 11.17
N GLY A 114 -15.40 -0.93 11.51
CA GLY A 114 -16.58 -0.86 12.39
C GLY A 114 -16.30 -1.02 13.89
N ALA A 115 -15.06 -1.26 14.31
CA ALA A 115 -14.67 -1.31 15.72
C ALA A 115 -14.14 0.05 16.20
N LEU A 116 -14.54 0.48 17.40
CA LEU A 116 -14.07 1.73 17.98
C LEU A 116 -12.55 1.67 18.22
N SER A 117 -11.82 2.66 17.71
CA SER A 117 -10.39 2.83 17.88
C SER A 117 -10.06 4.02 18.80
N HIS A 118 -9.02 3.85 19.61
CA HIS A 118 -8.46 4.89 20.47
C HIS A 118 -7.02 5.28 20.07
N ASP A 119 -6.49 4.67 19.02
CA ASP A 119 -5.10 4.84 18.59
C ASP A 119 -4.91 6.06 17.68
N TRP A 120 -5.39 7.22 18.10
CA TRP A 120 -5.35 8.46 17.32
C TRP A 120 -5.35 9.69 18.23
N TYR A 121 -5.00 10.84 17.67
CA TYR A 121 -5.19 12.15 18.29
C TYR A 121 -5.65 13.17 17.25
N TYR A 122 -6.31 14.23 17.70
CA TYR A 122 -6.78 15.30 16.82
C TYR A 122 -5.93 16.56 17.01
N SER A 123 -5.60 17.21 15.90
CA SER A 123 -4.90 18.48 15.86
C SER A 123 -5.83 19.59 15.38
N LEU A 124 -6.11 20.52 16.29
CA LEU A 124 -6.90 21.72 16.02
C LEU A 124 -6.21 22.67 15.02
N THR A 125 -4.88 22.63 14.91
CA THR A 125 -4.11 23.57 14.09
C THR A 125 -4.37 23.39 12.60
N ASP A 126 -4.60 22.16 12.16
CA ASP A 126 -4.76 21.79 10.76
C ASP A 126 -6.07 21.03 10.47
N ASN A 127 -6.92 20.85 11.50
CA ASN A 127 -8.19 20.13 11.46
C ASN A 127 -8.02 18.68 11.02
N THR A 128 -7.07 17.97 11.64
CA THR A 128 -6.63 16.64 11.18
C THR A 128 -6.60 15.64 12.32
N VAL A 129 -7.13 14.43 12.07
CA VAL A 129 -6.95 13.25 12.93
C VAL A 129 -5.71 12.51 12.49
N TYR A 130 -4.77 12.30 13.41
CA TYR A 130 -3.53 11.56 13.20
C TYR A 130 -3.61 10.20 13.90
N PHE A 131 -3.21 9.13 13.22
CA PHE A 131 -3.19 7.79 13.79
C PHE A 131 -1.85 7.53 14.48
N THR A 132 -1.91 7.08 15.74
CA THR A 132 -0.75 6.61 16.50
C THR A 132 -0.41 5.15 16.18
N VAL A 133 -1.41 4.39 15.74
CA VAL A 133 -1.25 3.07 15.11
C VAL A 133 -1.87 3.17 13.72
N ILE A 134 -1.02 3.01 12.70
CA ILE A 134 -1.41 3.14 11.31
C ILE A 134 -2.36 1.99 10.93
N PRO A 135 -3.57 2.27 10.41
CA PRO A 135 -4.47 1.24 9.89
C PRO A 135 -3.81 0.46 8.75
N SER A 136 -4.12 -0.84 8.64
CA SER A 136 -3.55 -1.68 7.58
C SER A 136 -4.16 -1.35 6.22
N ALA A 137 -3.46 -1.66 5.12
CA ALA A 137 -4.05 -1.52 3.80
C ALA A 137 -5.34 -2.35 3.68
N GLY A 138 -6.38 -1.72 3.13
CA GLY A 138 -7.71 -2.33 3.00
C GLY A 138 -8.62 -2.15 4.22
N ASP A 139 -8.12 -1.61 5.35
CA ASP A 139 -8.97 -1.27 6.48
C ASP A 139 -9.90 -0.08 6.12
N LEU A 140 -11.18 -0.22 6.46
CA LEU A 140 -12.15 0.88 6.37
C LEU A 140 -12.03 1.74 7.62
N VAL A 141 -11.64 3.01 7.43
CA VAL A 141 -11.59 4.00 8.50
C VAL A 141 -12.75 4.98 8.37
N GLU A 142 -13.53 5.12 9.44
CA GLU A 142 -14.65 6.04 9.53
C GLU A 142 -14.46 6.98 10.71
N ILE A 143 -14.64 8.29 10.50
CA ILE A 143 -14.54 9.29 11.56
C ILE A 143 -15.87 10.02 11.69
N GLY A 144 -16.54 9.84 12.83
CA GLY A 144 -17.76 10.54 13.19
C GLY A 144 -17.47 11.68 14.15
N TYR A 145 -18.05 12.85 13.89
CA TYR A 145 -17.97 14.02 14.75
C TYR A 145 -19.16 14.95 14.51
N LEU A 146 -19.51 15.75 15.52
CA LEU A 146 -20.50 16.80 15.40
C LEU A 146 -19.82 18.10 14.94
N TYR A 147 -20.48 18.85 14.06
CA TYR A 147 -20.02 20.17 13.63
C TYR A 147 -21.18 21.14 13.58
N ILE A 148 -20.89 22.41 13.83
CA ILE A 148 -21.87 23.49 13.67
C ILE A 148 -21.83 23.91 12.19
N PRO A 149 -22.92 23.72 11.42
CA PRO A 149 -22.98 24.25 10.07
C PRO A 149 -22.94 25.78 10.12
N GLU A 150 -22.09 26.39 9.29
CA GLU A 150 -22.14 27.84 9.06
C GLU A 150 -23.55 28.20 8.59
N PRO A 151 -24.16 29.28 9.12
CA PRO A 151 -25.48 29.70 8.65
C PRO A 151 -25.39 29.99 7.15
N GLU A 152 -26.21 29.32 6.35
CA GLU A 152 -26.38 29.68 4.95
C GLU A 152 -26.77 31.16 4.90
N ASP A 153 -25.96 31.98 4.23
CA ASP A 153 -26.28 33.38 3.93
C ASP A 153 -27.48 33.37 2.97
N THR A 154 -28.68 33.27 3.52
CA THR A 154 -29.91 33.50 2.79
C THR A 154 -29.97 34.99 2.54
N GLY A 155 -29.27 35.44 1.48
CA GLY A 155 -29.20 36.83 1.07
C GLY A 155 -30.59 37.43 0.88
N ASP A 156 -31.13 37.97 1.95
CA ASP A 156 -32.33 38.78 1.95
C ASP A 156 -31.91 40.17 1.45
N THR A 157 -31.91 40.35 0.13
CA THR A 157 -31.86 41.67 -0.48
C THR A 157 -33.20 42.38 -0.27
N GLY A 158 -33.46 42.77 0.98
CA GLY A 158 -34.53 43.68 1.33
C GLY A 158 -34.14 45.12 1.02
N GLN A 159 -34.42 45.59 -0.20
CA GLN A 159 -34.98 46.93 -0.48
C GLN A 159 -35.28 47.15 -1.97
#